data_AF-A0A5C8EZG5-F1
#
_entry.id   AF-A0A5C8EZG5-F1
#
_cell.length_a   1.000
_cell.length_b   1.000
_cell.length_c   1.000
_cell.angle_alpha   90.00
_cell.angle_beta   90.00
_cell.angle_gamma   90.00
#
_symmetry.space_group_name_H-M   'P 1'
#
loop_
_entity.id
_entity.type
_entity.pdbx_description
1 polymer ?
#
loop_
_entity_poly.entity_id
_entity_poly.type
_entity_poly.pdbx_seq_one_letter_code
_entity_poly.pdbx_strand_id
1 'polypeptide(L)'
;MLKRIKFNLLLGNKYCKNIDEVKNNFNIHDILDYFDKGILEKWLTAQNLNDINEKVSAIDKNADIYKRVNSLMEIFYEDENNIKEMSKEATYMIEFENKRKDDLEVFSKNNFKEKEVVDNYFKNYEDIINLIMEKKEDYEFIKSSVKNISDNFMNAFKYNYFDLFLNLYKEDNYFSILSILSNKKTREYFTEDKDVMKNLNEMFSHSYSVSGTKKI
;
A
#
# COMPACT_ATOMS: atom_id res chain seq x y z
N MET A 1 31.13 24.21 -34.49
CA MET A 1 29.95 24.40 -33.62
C MET A 1 29.48 23.03 -33.15
N LEU A 2 29.25 22.84 -31.85
CA LEU A 2 28.69 21.58 -31.32
C LEU A 2 27.25 21.40 -31.82
N LYS A 3 26.94 20.24 -32.41
CA LYS A 3 25.57 19.85 -32.75
C LYS A 3 24.79 19.69 -31.44
N ARG A 4 23.83 20.59 -31.18
CA ARG A 4 22.91 20.44 -30.03
C ARG A 4 21.93 19.31 -30.30
N ILE A 5 21.64 18.51 -29.28
CA ILE A 5 20.62 17.46 -29.33
C ILE A 5 19.24 18.13 -29.36
N LYS A 6 18.44 17.83 -30.39
CA LYS A 6 17.05 18.30 -30.50
C LYS A 6 16.12 17.25 -29.90
N PHE A 7 15.28 17.66 -28.95
CA PHE A 7 14.24 16.83 -28.36
C PHE A 7 12.87 17.51 -28.59
N ASN A 8 11.81 16.72 -28.61
CA ASN A 8 10.45 17.19 -28.92
C ASN A 8 9.64 17.29 -27.62
N LEU A 9 8.70 18.23 -27.57
CA LEU A 9 7.69 18.27 -26.50
C LEU A 9 6.53 17.36 -26.87
N LEU A 10 6.02 16.57 -25.92
CA LEU A 10 4.78 15.84 -26.10
C LEU A 10 3.66 16.70 -25.52
N LEU A 11 2.77 17.22 -26.38
CA LEU A 11 1.58 17.99 -25.98
C LEU A 11 0.35 17.16 -26.35
N GLY A 12 -0.41 16.73 -25.34
CA GLY A 12 -1.42 15.69 -25.46
C GLY A 12 -0.83 14.42 -26.07
N ASN A 13 -1.25 14.09 -27.30
CA ASN A 13 -0.79 12.92 -28.03
C ASN A 13 0.12 13.26 -29.23
N LYS A 14 0.67 14.48 -29.30
CA LYS A 14 1.48 14.94 -30.44
C LYS A 14 2.88 15.40 -30.02
N TYR A 15 3.87 14.97 -30.79
CA TYR A 15 5.24 15.42 -30.64
C TYR A 15 5.47 16.72 -31.42
N CYS A 16 5.69 17.81 -30.70
CA CYS A 16 5.95 19.14 -31.22
C CYS A 16 7.46 19.39 -31.34
N LYS A 17 7.92 19.64 -32.57
CA LYS A 17 9.34 19.85 -32.93
C LYS A 17 9.72 21.31 -33.03
N ASN A 18 8.75 22.20 -33.28
CA ASN A 18 8.93 23.62 -33.49
C ASN A 18 7.85 24.41 -32.72
N ILE A 19 8.01 25.74 -32.66
CA ILE A 19 7.10 26.62 -31.92
C ILE A 19 5.69 26.64 -32.54
N ASP A 20 5.57 26.56 -33.86
CA ASP A 20 4.27 26.57 -34.54
C ASP A 20 3.45 25.32 -34.17
N GLU A 21 4.10 24.16 -34.06
CA GLU A 21 3.46 22.93 -33.59
C GLU A 21 3.06 23.01 -32.11
N VAL A 22 3.83 23.71 -31.28
CA VAL A 22 3.49 23.95 -29.86
C VAL A 22 2.25 24.83 -29.74
N LYS A 23 2.19 25.92 -30.51
CA LYS A 23 1.05 26.83 -30.52
C LYS A 23 -0.21 26.16 -31.08
N ASN A 24 -0.09 25.43 -32.18
CA ASN A 24 -1.21 24.74 -32.81
C ASN A 24 -1.79 23.57 -31.99
N ASN A 25 -0.97 22.97 -31.11
CA ASN A 25 -1.40 21.87 -30.24
C ASN A 25 -1.26 22.25 -28.77
N PHE A 26 -1.47 23.54 -28.46
CA PHE A 26 -1.26 24.08 -27.13
C PHE A 26 -2.10 23.33 -26.10
N ASN A 27 -1.42 22.76 -25.10
CA ASN A 27 -2.03 22.14 -23.94
C ASN A 27 -1.43 22.79 -22.69
N ILE A 28 -2.25 23.52 -21.95
CA ILE A 28 -1.81 24.24 -20.77
C ILE A 28 -1.31 23.32 -19.65
N HIS A 29 -1.90 22.13 -19.47
CA HIS A 29 -1.46 21.19 -18.44
C HIS A 29 -0.03 20.72 -18.73
N ASP A 30 0.26 20.35 -19.97
CA ASP A 30 1.59 19.88 -20.36
C ASP A 30 2.61 21.02 -20.35
N ILE A 31 2.24 22.20 -20.85
CA ILE A 31 3.14 23.37 -20.88
C ILE A 31 3.47 23.84 -19.46
N LEU A 32 2.50 23.86 -18.55
CA LEU A 32 2.73 24.19 -17.15
C LEU A 32 3.63 23.15 -16.48
N ASP A 33 3.42 21.85 -16.73
CA ASP A 33 4.28 20.78 -16.20
C ASP A 33 5.72 20.88 -16.71
N TYR A 34 5.92 21.15 -18.00
CA TYR A 34 7.25 21.37 -18.57
C TYR A 34 7.89 22.67 -18.06
N PHE A 35 7.10 23.71 -17.78
CA PHE A 35 7.58 24.94 -17.17
C PHE A 35 8.08 24.69 -15.75
N ASP A 36 7.26 24.02 -14.91
CA ASP A 36 7.58 23.72 -13.52
C ASP A 36 8.81 22.81 -13.40
N LYS A 37 8.97 21.86 -14.32
CA LYS A 37 10.16 20.97 -14.41
C LYS A 37 11.39 21.62 -15.05
N GLY A 38 11.28 22.85 -15.55
CA GLY A 38 12.36 23.54 -16.28
C GLY A 38 12.75 22.88 -17.61
N ILE A 39 11.86 22.04 -18.16
CA ILE A 39 12.05 21.37 -19.44
C ILE A 39 11.76 22.36 -20.58
N LEU A 40 10.76 23.23 -20.40
CA LEU A 40 10.34 24.21 -21.40
C LEU A 40 11.48 25.18 -21.77
N GLU A 41 12.20 25.71 -20.77
CA GLU A 41 13.36 26.61 -20.96
C GLU A 41 14.50 25.93 -21.74
N LYS A 42 14.81 24.69 -21.37
CA LYS A 42 15.84 23.89 -22.05
C LYS A 42 15.45 23.60 -23.49
N TRP A 43 14.17 23.32 -23.74
CA TRP A 43 13.64 23.08 -25.08
C TRP A 43 13.74 24.33 -25.95
N LEU A 44 13.31 25.50 -25.44
CA LEU A 44 13.40 26.78 -26.16
C LEU A 44 14.86 27.13 -26.50
N THR A 45 15.79 26.90 -25.57
CA THR A 45 17.24 27.07 -25.79
C THR A 45 17.79 26.13 -26.87
N ALA A 46 17.31 24.88 -26.91
CA ALA A 46 17.73 23.91 -27.94
C ALA A 46 17.23 24.28 -29.34
N GLN A 47 16.09 24.98 -29.44
CA GLN A 47 15.51 25.46 -30.69
C GLN A 47 16.02 26.85 -31.13
N ASN A 48 16.90 27.50 -30.33
CA ASN A 48 17.37 28.88 -30.54
C ASN A 48 16.25 29.93 -30.52
N LEU A 49 15.19 29.72 -29.72
CA LEU A 49 14.08 30.65 -29.55
C LEU A 49 14.34 31.58 -28.35
N ASN A 50 15.40 32.38 -28.43
CA ASN A 50 15.88 33.19 -27.30
C ASN A 50 14.82 34.21 -26.82
N ASP A 51 14.11 34.86 -27.74
CA ASP A 51 13.11 35.89 -27.42
C ASP A 51 11.93 35.33 -26.60
N ILE A 52 11.47 34.12 -26.93
CA ILE A 52 10.40 33.43 -26.20
C ILE A 52 10.93 32.89 -24.88
N ASN A 53 12.18 32.40 -24.87
CA ASN A 53 12.82 31.90 -23.66
C ASN A 53 13.00 32.98 -22.60
N GLU A 54 13.33 34.22 -22.98
CA GLU A 54 13.40 35.36 -22.06
C GLU A 54 12.05 35.64 -21.40
N LYS A 55 10.96 35.62 -22.16
CA LYS A 55 9.60 35.82 -21.61
C LYS A 55 9.20 34.70 -20.64
N VAL A 56 9.48 33.45 -20.99
CA VAL A 56 9.20 32.29 -20.12
C VAL A 56 10.06 32.34 -18.86
N SER A 57 11.34 32.69 -18.98
CA SER A 57 12.25 32.79 -17.83
C SER A 57 11.92 33.94 -16.89
N ALA A 58 11.18 34.96 -17.36
CA ALA A 58 10.69 36.06 -16.54
C ALA A 58 9.47 35.69 -15.68
N ILE A 59 8.82 34.55 -15.94
CA ILE A 59 7.70 34.06 -15.13
C ILE A 59 8.24 33.57 -13.78
N ASP A 60 7.70 34.12 -12.69
CA ASP A 60 8.01 33.64 -11.34
C ASP A 60 7.43 32.24 -11.13
N LYS A 61 8.32 31.25 -10.96
CA LYS A 61 7.96 29.84 -10.69
C LYS A 61 7.22 29.66 -9.36
N ASN A 62 7.42 30.58 -8.41
CA ASN A 62 6.73 30.55 -7.12
C ASN A 62 5.40 31.32 -7.12
N ALA A 63 5.04 31.93 -8.25
CA ALA A 63 3.76 32.60 -8.36
C ALA A 63 2.59 31.60 -8.30
N ASP A 64 1.43 32.12 -7.93
CA ASP A 64 0.18 31.39 -7.94
C ASP A 64 -0.09 30.71 -9.31
N ILE A 65 -0.78 29.56 -9.29
CA ILE A 65 -1.04 28.74 -10.49
C ILE A 65 -1.71 29.60 -11.55
N TYR A 66 -2.71 30.41 -11.17
CA TYR A 66 -3.39 31.31 -12.09
C TYR A 66 -2.44 32.26 -12.82
N LYS A 67 -1.48 32.85 -12.10
CA LYS A 67 -0.52 33.80 -12.69
C LYS A 67 0.40 33.09 -13.69
N ARG A 68 0.90 31.91 -13.34
CA ARG A 68 1.74 31.11 -14.23
C ARG A 68 0.96 30.68 -15.47
N VAL A 69 -0.25 30.17 -15.30
CA VAL A 69 -1.14 29.78 -16.41
C VAL A 69 -1.43 30.95 -17.33
N ASN A 70 -1.81 32.10 -16.77
CA ASN A 70 -2.12 33.29 -17.56
C ASN A 70 -0.91 33.79 -18.35
N SER A 71 0.28 33.87 -17.75
CA SER A 71 1.50 34.27 -18.46
C SER A 71 1.92 33.27 -19.55
N LEU A 72 1.74 31.96 -19.33
CA LEU A 72 2.01 30.95 -20.35
C LEU A 72 1.02 31.04 -21.52
N MET A 73 -0.26 31.28 -21.24
CA MET A 73 -1.25 31.53 -22.28
C MET A 73 -0.91 32.80 -23.09
N GLU A 74 -0.51 33.90 -22.44
CA GLU A 74 -0.08 35.13 -23.15
C GLU A 74 1.13 34.92 -24.08
N ILE A 75 1.99 33.95 -23.80
CA ILE A 75 3.18 33.67 -24.63
C ILE A 75 2.86 32.73 -25.80
N PHE A 76 2.06 31.69 -25.56
CA PHE A 76 1.89 30.57 -26.49
C PHE A 76 0.50 30.46 -27.12
N TYR A 77 -0.51 31.13 -26.58
CA TYR A 77 -1.87 31.10 -27.09
C TYR A 77 -2.11 32.31 -28.01
N GLU A 78 -2.46 32.05 -29.27
CA GLU A 78 -2.54 33.10 -30.30
C GLU A 78 -3.85 33.90 -30.29
N ASP A 79 -4.90 33.42 -29.61
CA ASP A 79 -6.19 34.12 -29.53
C ASP A 79 -6.25 34.98 -28.26
N GLU A 80 -6.06 36.29 -28.43
CA GLU A 80 -6.03 37.27 -27.33
C GLU A 80 -7.43 37.51 -26.72
N ASN A 81 -8.50 37.16 -27.44
CA ASN A 81 -9.85 37.40 -26.97
C ASN A 81 -10.22 36.32 -25.94
N ASN A 82 -10.21 36.69 -24.66
CA ASN A 82 -10.63 35.90 -23.49
C ASN A 82 -9.55 35.08 -22.75
N ILE A 83 -8.26 35.36 -22.96
CA ILE A 83 -7.15 34.69 -22.22
C ILE A 83 -7.39 34.65 -20.71
N LYS A 84 -7.89 35.74 -20.10
CA LYS A 84 -8.14 35.80 -18.65
C LYS A 84 -9.22 34.82 -18.18
N GLU A 85 -10.31 34.68 -18.93
CA GLU A 85 -11.41 33.78 -18.57
C GLU A 85 -10.97 32.33 -18.76
N MET A 86 -10.35 32.03 -19.91
CA MET A 86 -9.78 30.71 -20.19
C MET A 86 -8.70 30.31 -19.17
N SER A 87 -7.88 31.26 -18.72
CA SER A 87 -6.87 31.01 -17.68
C SER A 87 -7.51 30.64 -16.34
N LYS A 88 -8.65 31.25 -15.98
CA LYS A 88 -9.37 30.88 -14.75
C LYS A 88 -9.94 29.47 -14.82
N GLU A 89 -10.59 29.13 -15.94
CA GLU A 89 -11.16 27.79 -16.14
C GLU A 89 -10.08 26.71 -16.14
N ALA A 90 -8.98 26.96 -16.86
CA ALA A 90 -7.81 26.08 -16.88
C ALA A 90 -7.22 25.90 -15.48
N THR A 91 -7.04 26.99 -14.74
CA THR A 91 -6.54 26.95 -13.36
C THR A 91 -7.43 26.09 -12.48
N TYR A 92 -8.75 26.30 -12.54
CA TYR A 92 -9.71 25.51 -11.77
C TYR A 92 -9.61 24.00 -12.08
N MET A 93 -9.52 23.64 -13.36
CA MET A 93 -9.36 22.23 -13.76
C MET A 93 -8.04 21.63 -13.28
N ILE A 94 -6.93 22.37 -13.41
CA ILE A 94 -5.61 21.95 -12.93
C ILE A 94 -5.63 21.72 -11.41
N GLU A 95 -6.19 22.65 -10.64
CA GLU A 95 -6.30 22.53 -9.18
C GLU A 95 -7.18 21.36 -8.77
N PHE A 96 -8.31 21.15 -9.44
CA PHE A 96 -9.19 20.02 -9.20
C PHE A 96 -8.48 18.67 -9.45
N GLU A 97 -7.75 18.56 -10.56
CA GLU A 97 -6.98 17.35 -10.88
C GLU A 97 -5.85 17.10 -9.89
N ASN A 98 -5.11 18.14 -9.49
CA ASN A 98 -4.05 18.02 -8.50
C ASN A 98 -4.60 17.55 -7.15
N LYS A 99 -5.67 18.17 -6.67
CA LYS A 99 -6.35 17.75 -5.44
C LYS A 99 -6.81 16.29 -5.52
N ARG A 100 -7.39 15.89 -6.65
CA ARG A 100 -7.82 14.50 -6.86
C ARG A 100 -6.63 13.52 -6.85
N LYS A 101 -5.47 13.90 -7.42
CA LYS A 101 -4.25 13.07 -7.37
C LYS A 101 -3.75 12.93 -5.94
N ASP A 102 -3.72 14.03 -5.17
CA ASP A 102 -3.31 14.03 -3.77
C ASP A 102 -4.22 13.12 -2.92
N ASP A 103 -5.54 13.24 -3.11
CA ASP A 103 -6.52 12.38 -2.44
C ASP A 103 -6.27 10.89 -2.74
N LEU A 104 -6.08 10.54 -4.03
CA LEU A 104 -5.80 9.17 -4.45
C LEU A 104 -4.48 8.65 -3.87
N GLU A 105 -3.45 9.49 -3.79
CA GLU A 105 -2.16 9.11 -3.21
C GLU A 105 -2.31 8.84 -1.70
N VAL A 106 -3.06 9.68 -0.98
CA VAL A 106 -3.38 9.46 0.44
C VAL A 106 -4.14 8.16 0.64
N PHE A 107 -5.18 7.89 -0.17
CA PHE A 107 -5.91 6.62 -0.12
C PHE A 107 -4.99 5.42 -0.38
N SER A 108 -4.11 5.50 -1.37
CA SER A 108 -3.17 4.43 -1.68
C SER A 108 -2.20 4.13 -0.53
N LYS A 109 -1.66 5.18 0.11
CA LYS A 109 -0.77 5.07 1.26
C LYS A 109 -1.48 4.49 2.48
N ASN A 110 -2.72 4.88 2.72
CA ASN A 110 -3.52 4.34 3.82
C ASN A 110 -3.84 2.85 3.61
N ASN A 111 -4.27 2.46 2.40
CA ASN A 111 -4.51 1.05 2.07
C ASN A 111 -3.25 0.19 2.25
N PHE A 112 -2.08 0.70 1.85
CA PHE A 112 -0.80 -0.01 2.05
C PHE A 112 -0.50 -0.21 3.55
N LYS A 113 -0.68 0.83 4.36
CA LYS A 113 -0.48 0.74 5.83
C LYS A 113 -1.47 -0.22 6.49
N GLU A 114 -2.74 -0.20 6.11
CA GLU A 114 -3.73 -1.14 6.63
C GLU A 114 -3.35 -2.58 6.32
N LYS A 115 -2.93 -2.86 5.07
CA LYS A 115 -2.46 -4.18 4.68
C LYS A 115 -1.23 -4.62 5.48
N GLU A 116 -0.23 -3.76 5.62
CA GLU A 116 0.99 -4.06 6.40
C GLU A 116 0.68 -4.38 7.87
N VAL A 117 -0.26 -3.65 8.49
CA VAL A 117 -0.68 -3.91 9.87
C VAL A 117 -1.36 -5.29 9.98
N VAL A 118 -2.22 -5.64 9.03
CA VAL A 118 -2.90 -6.95 9.00
C VAL A 118 -1.90 -8.08 8.76
N ASP A 119 -1.01 -7.92 7.78
CA ASP A 119 0.02 -8.92 7.44
C ASP A 119 0.94 -9.17 8.65
N ASN A 120 1.40 -8.11 9.33
CA ASN A 120 2.21 -8.23 10.54
C ASN A 120 1.45 -8.88 11.71
N TYR A 121 0.15 -8.61 11.86
CA TYR A 121 -0.68 -9.25 12.88
C TYR A 121 -0.71 -10.77 12.71
N PHE A 122 -1.00 -11.26 11.51
CA PHE A 122 -1.05 -12.71 11.23
C PHE A 122 0.34 -13.34 11.27
N LYS A 123 1.37 -12.66 10.75
CA LYS A 123 2.75 -13.14 10.84
C LYS A 123 3.21 -13.33 12.29
N ASN A 124 2.96 -12.35 13.16
CA ASN A 124 3.33 -12.47 14.57
C ASN A 124 2.59 -13.62 15.27
N TYR A 125 1.33 -13.87 14.89
CA TYR A 125 0.59 -15.05 15.37
C TYR A 125 1.26 -16.36 14.91
N GLU A 126 1.57 -16.48 13.62
CA GLU A 126 2.25 -17.65 13.05
C GLU A 126 3.62 -17.88 13.71
N ASP A 127 4.39 -16.83 13.95
CA ASP A 127 5.68 -16.91 14.63
C ASP A 127 5.53 -17.49 16.05
N ILE A 128 4.49 -17.11 16.80
CA ILE A 128 4.20 -17.69 18.11
C ILE A 128 3.84 -19.18 17.98
N ILE A 129 3.01 -19.56 17.01
CA ILE A 129 2.66 -20.96 16.76
C ILE A 129 3.89 -21.79 16.41
N ASN A 130 4.76 -21.29 15.53
CA ASN A 130 6.02 -21.95 15.17
C ASN A 130 6.90 -22.16 16.40
N LEU A 131 7.03 -21.16 17.26
CA LEU A 131 7.79 -21.29 18.51
C LEU A 131 7.18 -22.31 19.48
N ILE A 132 5.84 -22.41 19.55
CA ILE A 132 5.15 -23.45 20.34
C ILE A 132 5.47 -24.85 19.80
N MET A 133 5.56 -25.01 18.48
CA MET A 133 5.91 -26.28 17.85
C MET A 133 7.38 -26.65 18.10
N GLU A 134 8.29 -25.69 17.98
CA GLU A 134 9.73 -25.88 18.23
C GLU A 134 10.02 -26.22 19.70
N LYS A 135 9.32 -25.55 20.63
CA LYS A 135 9.52 -25.70 22.08
C LYS A 135 8.45 -26.59 22.71
N LYS A 136 8.05 -27.66 22.04
CA LYS A 136 6.90 -28.51 22.44
C LYS A 136 6.99 -29.16 23.83
N GLU A 137 8.19 -29.22 24.42
CA GLU A 137 8.41 -29.75 25.77
C GLU A 137 8.46 -28.67 26.87
N ASP A 138 8.54 -27.38 26.50
CA ASP A 138 8.61 -26.26 27.43
C ASP A 138 7.20 -25.79 27.82
N TYR A 139 6.59 -26.48 28.78
CA TYR A 139 5.22 -26.21 29.20
C TYR A 139 4.99 -24.77 29.68
N GLU A 140 5.95 -24.17 30.38
CA GLU A 140 5.81 -22.80 30.89
C GLU A 140 5.79 -21.77 29.74
N PHE A 141 6.70 -21.93 28.78
CA PHE A 141 6.71 -21.14 27.56
C PHE A 141 5.39 -21.29 26.78
N ILE A 142 4.95 -22.53 26.55
CA ILE A 142 3.72 -22.83 25.81
C ILE A 142 2.51 -22.17 26.49
N LYS A 143 2.37 -22.33 27.82
CA LYS A 143 1.27 -21.76 28.58
C LYS A 143 1.24 -20.22 28.49
N SER A 144 2.41 -19.58 28.57
CA SER A 144 2.53 -18.13 28.42
C SER A 144 2.17 -17.67 27.00
N SER A 145 2.57 -18.46 25.98
CA SER A 145 2.30 -18.20 24.57
C SER A 145 0.81 -18.34 24.24
N VAL A 146 0.14 -19.37 24.74
CA VAL A 146 -1.31 -19.54 24.62
C VAL A 146 -2.07 -18.39 25.29
N LYS A 147 -1.60 -17.91 26.45
CA LYS A 147 -2.17 -16.71 27.08
C LYS A 147 -2.02 -15.48 26.18
N ASN A 148 -0.83 -15.26 25.61
CA ASN A 148 -0.60 -14.18 24.65
C ASN A 148 -1.55 -14.27 23.44
N ILE A 149 -1.69 -15.46 22.85
CA ILE A 149 -2.64 -15.72 21.76
C ILE A 149 -4.06 -15.33 22.17
N SER A 150 -4.51 -15.75 23.35
CA SER A 150 -5.86 -15.47 23.84
C SER A 150 -6.13 -13.98 24.14
N ASP A 151 -5.08 -13.22 24.42
CA ASP A 151 -5.17 -11.80 24.78
C ASP A 151 -5.04 -10.91 23.53
N ASN A 152 -4.19 -11.28 22.57
CA ASN A 152 -3.82 -10.43 21.45
C ASN A 152 -4.19 -10.99 20.07
N PHE A 153 -4.22 -12.32 19.91
CA PHE A 153 -4.34 -12.99 18.60
C PHE A 153 -5.60 -13.85 18.46
N MET A 154 -6.65 -13.54 19.22
CA MET A 154 -7.85 -14.38 19.29
C MET A 154 -8.56 -14.52 17.94
N ASN A 155 -8.56 -13.47 17.10
CA ASN A 155 -9.15 -13.54 15.77
C ASN A 155 -8.37 -14.51 14.87
N ALA A 156 -7.04 -14.44 14.85
CA ALA A 156 -6.22 -15.38 14.09
C ALA A 156 -6.41 -16.82 14.58
N PHE A 157 -6.42 -17.02 15.91
CA PHE A 157 -6.70 -18.31 16.51
C PHE A 157 -8.08 -18.86 16.10
N LYS A 158 -9.14 -18.04 16.13
CA LYS A 158 -10.49 -18.44 15.70
C LYS A 158 -10.53 -18.98 14.27
N TYR A 159 -9.71 -18.46 13.36
CA TYR A 159 -9.66 -18.95 11.99
C TYR A 159 -8.75 -20.17 11.81
N ASN A 160 -7.79 -20.38 12.71
CA ASN A 160 -6.77 -21.42 12.57
C ASN A 160 -6.91 -22.60 13.56
N TYR A 161 -7.78 -22.53 14.56
CA TYR A 161 -7.80 -23.48 15.69
C TYR A 161 -7.89 -24.95 15.27
N PHE A 162 -8.63 -25.25 14.19
CA PHE A 162 -8.81 -26.61 13.71
C PHE A 162 -7.53 -27.16 13.09
N ASP A 163 -6.89 -26.40 12.20
CA ASP A 163 -5.61 -26.79 11.60
C ASP A 163 -4.50 -26.88 12.66
N LEU A 164 -4.47 -25.93 13.59
CA LEU A 164 -3.58 -25.96 14.74
C LEU A 164 -3.80 -27.23 15.55
N PHE A 165 -5.05 -27.56 15.89
CA PHE A 165 -5.36 -28.78 16.63
C PHE A 165 -4.86 -30.03 15.90
N LEU A 166 -5.15 -30.17 14.60
CA LEU A 166 -4.71 -31.32 13.82
C LEU A 166 -3.18 -31.45 13.80
N ASN A 167 -2.45 -30.33 13.68
CA ASN A 167 -1.00 -30.32 13.70
C ASN A 167 -0.46 -30.72 15.08
N LEU A 168 -1.01 -30.15 16.15
CA LEU A 168 -0.62 -30.49 17.53
C LEU A 168 -0.90 -31.96 17.86
N TYR A 169 -2.04 -32.48 17.40
CA TYR A 169 -2.46 -33.86 17.62
C TYR A 169 -1.54 -34.85 16.90
N LYS A 170 -1.22 -34.60 15.63
CA LYS A 170 -0.32 -35.45 14.83
C LYS A 170 1.11 -35.49 15.38
N GLU A 171 1.57 -34.40 15.97
CA GLU A 171 2.93 -34.25 16.52
C GLU A 171 3.03 -34.64 18.00
N ASP A 172 1.96 -35.21 18.57
CA ASP A 172 1.85 -35.58 20.00
C ASP A 172 2.20 -34.41 20.95
N ASN A 173 1.88 -33.17 20.54
CA ASN A 173 2.19 -31.95 21.30
C ASN A 173 1.14 -31.70 22.41
N TYR A 174 1.10 -32.63 23.37
CA TYR A 174 0.09 -32.68 24.42
C TYR A 174 0.14 -31.46 25.35
N PHE A 175 1.32 -30.90 25.63
CA PHE A 175 1.45 -29.68 26.45
C PHE A 175 0.75 -28.47 25.83
N SER A 176 0.78 -28.35 24.50
CA SER A 176 0.07 -27.29 23.79
C SER A 176 -1.43 -27.49 23.82
N ILE A 177 -1.90 -28.72 23.56
CA ILE A 177 -3.32 -29.07 23.66
C ILE A 177 -3.86 -28.80 25.07
N LEU A 178 -3.15 -29.25 26.11
CA LEU A 178 -3.51 -29.02 27.50
C LEU A 178 -3.51 -27.52 27.85
N SER A 179 -2.55 -26.75 27.34
CA SER A 179 -2.49 -25.30 27.58
C SER A 179 -3.66 -24.57 26.94
N ILE A 180 -4.03 -24.92 25.70
CA ILE A 180 -5.20 -24.38 24.99
C ILE A 180 -6.49 -24.71 25.74
N LEU A 181 -6.65 -25.97 26.16
CA LEU A 181 -7.80 -26.39 26.97
C LEU A 181 -7.79 -25.72 28.35
N SER A 182 -6.63 -25.39 28.92
CA SER A 182 -6.56 -24.74 30.24
C SER A 182 -6.99 -23.27 30.20
N ASN A 183 -6.88 -22.60 29.05
CA ASN A 183 -7.30 -21.21 28.87
C ASN A 183 -8.77 -21.11 28.46
N LYS A 184 -9.57 -20.37 29.23
CA LYS A 184 -11.03 -20.28 29.03
C LYS A 184 -11.43 -19.80 27.63
N LYS A 185 -10.77 -18.76 27.10
CA LYS A 185 -11.13 -18.14 25.82
C LYS A 185 -10.87 -19.09 24.65
N THR A 186 -9.76 -19.82 24.69
CA THR A 186 -9.36 -20.72 23.59
C THR A 186 -10.01 -22.11 23.71
N ARG A 187 -10.32 -22.55 24.94
CA ARG A 187 -10.96 -23.85 25.20
C ARG A 187 -12.25 -24.04 24.44
N GLU A 188 -13.11 -23.03 24.41
CA GLU A 188 -14.44 -23.11 23.78
C GLU A 188 -14.35 -23.63 22.34
N TYR A 189 -13.38 -23.15 21.56
CA TYR A 189 -13.15 -23.58 20.17
C TYR A 189 -12.78 -25.07 20.06
N PHE A 190 -11.99 -25.60 21.00
CA PHE A 190 -11.65 -27.03 21.02
C PHE A 190 -12.81 -27.87 21.54
N THR A 191 -13.64 -27.33 22.44
CA THR A 191 -14.71 -28.10 23.09
C THR A 191 -16.05 -28.07 22.36
N GLU A 192 -16.32 -27.05 21.57
CA GLU A 192 -17.56 -26.93 20.80
C GLU A 192 -17.47 -27.59 19.42
N ASP A 193 -16.25 -27.75 18.89
CA ASP A 193 -16.02 -28.50 17.65
C ASP A 193 -16.10 -30.01 17.92
N LYS A 194 -17.03 -30.68 17.22
CA LYS A 194 -17.33 -32.10 17.41
C LYS A 194 -16.16 -33.00 17.00
N ASP A 195 -15.45 -32.65 15.94
CA ASP A 195 -14.36 -33.46 15.40
C ASP A 195 -13.12 -33.31 16.28
N VAL A 196 -12.82 -32.09 16.72
CA VAL A 196 -11.77 -31.85 17.71
C VAL A 196 -12.07 -32.60 19.00
N MET A 197 -13.29 -32.50 19.53
CA MET A 197 -13.67 -33.20 20.76
C MET A 197 -13.63 -34.71 20.65
N LYS A 198 -14.00 -35.27 19.49
CA LYS A 198 -13.87 -36.71 19.27
C LYS A 198 -12.42 -37.16 19.41
N ASN A 199 -11.49 -36.47 18.74
CA ASN A 199 -10.06 -36.79 18.80
C ASN A 199 -9.48 -36.60 20.21
N LEU A 200 -9.89 -35.54 20.92
CA LEU A 200 -9.52 -35.33 22.32
C LEU A 200 -10.00 -36.47 23.21
N ASN A 201 -11.24 -36.93 23.05
CA ASN A 201 -11.77 -38.06 23.81
C ASN A 201 -10.99 -39.34 23.52
N GLU A 202 -10.64 -39.62 22.26
CA GLU A 202 -9.82 -40.78 21.89
C GLU A 202 -8.42 -40.71 22.54
N MET A 203 -7.78 -39.54 22.51
CA MET A 203 -6.48 -39.30 23.14
C MET A 203 -6.51 -39.55 24.65
N PHE A 204 -7.52 -39.03 25.36
CA PHE A 204 -7.62 -39.23 26.81
C PHE A 204 -8.13 -40.62 27.21
N SER A 205 -8.93 -41.29 26.36
CA SER A 205 -9.49 -42.61 26.66
C SER A 205 -8.48 -43.75 26.57
N HIS A 206 -7.46 -43.64 25.71
CA HIS A 206 -6.40 -44.65 25.59
C HIS A 206 -5.47 -44.73 26.82
N SER A 207 -5.52 -43.74 27.73
CA SER A 207 -4.70 -43.73 28.95
C SER A 207 -5.24 -44.60 30.10
N TYR A 208 -6.46 -45.17 29.98
CA TYR A 208 -7.10 -45.96 31.04
C TYR A 208 -7.09 -47.48 30.84
N SER A 209 -6.49 -48.02 29.77
CA SER A 209 -6.53 -49.47 29.48
C SER A 209 -5.29 -50.28 29.91
N VAL A 210 -4.31 -49.67 30.60
CA VAL A 210 -3.09 -50.38 31.05
C VAL A 210 -2.89 -50.28 32.56
N SER A 211 -3.63 -51.09 33.33
CA SER A 211 -3.14 -51.78 34.53
C SER A 211 -4.29 -52.56 35.19
N GLY A 212 -4.74 -53.61 34.51
CA GLY A 212 -5.80 -54.50 35.00
C GLY A 212 -5.52 -55.96 34.69
N THR A 213 -4.26 -56.41 34.77
CA THR A 213 -3.92 -57.83 34.69
C THR A 213 -3.08 -58.29 35.88
N LYS A 214 -3.80 -59.01 36.76
CA LYS A 214 -3.40 -60.11 37.66
C LYS A 214 -2.27 -59.87 38.67
N LYS A 215 -2.63 -60.00 39.95
CA LYS A 215 -1.93 -60.92 40.86
C LYS A 215 -2.95 -61.73 41.67
N ILE A 216 -2.90 -63.05 41.41
CA ILE A 216 -3.20 -64.25 42.21
C ILE A 216 -4.36 -64.16 43.20
#